data_AF-A0A1V5M1G0-F1
#
_entry.id   AF-A0A1V5M1G0-F1
#
_cell.length_a   1.000
_cell.length_b   1.000
_cell.length_c   1.000
_cell.angle_alpha   90.00
_cell.angle_beta   90.00
_cell.angle_gamma   90.00
#
_symmetry.space_group_name_H-M   'P 1'
#
loop_
_entity.id
_entity.type
_entity.pdbx_description
1 polymer ?
#
loop_
_entity_poly.entity_id
_entity_poly.type
_entity_poly.pdbx_seq_one_letter_code
_entity_poly.pdbx_strand_id
1 'polypeptide(L)'
;MTKGNFGSQRQPGQPHQCQNPQCVTCRLFGVGASERVESGPCRLVVRDCIIAEEDPATERVKEQSQGLPFTEEKTETAIDRITGAAKGTTLRKTERVPAGVAFALDLSLRVMDTDDEAQLLETLKDAMRLLEKDALGGSGSRGYGKIRFEQLTLDGQAFTL
;
A
#
# COMPACT_ATOMS: atom_id res chain seq x y z
N MET A 1 4.44 12.85 -14.66
CA MET A 1 3.63 11.75 -15.22
C MET A 1 4.50 10.51 -15.32
N THR A 2 4.44 9.59 -14.34
CA THR A 2 5.07 8.27 -14.43
C THR A 2 4.11 7.34 -15.18
N LYS A 3 4.51 6.88 -16.36
CA LYS A 3 3.75 5.88 -17.14
C LYS A 3 4.06 4.49 -16.60
N GLY A 4 3.45 4.13 -15.46
CA GLY A 4 3.44 2.75 -15.00
C GLY A 4 2.57 1.93 -15.95
N ASN A 5 3.16 0.98 -16.68
CA ASN A 5 2.44 0.14 -17.64
C ASN A 5 1.77 -1.04 -16.93
N PHE A 6 0.93 -0.75 -15.92
CA PHE A 6 0.13 -1.74 -15.21
C PHE A 6 -1.11 -2.07 -16.05
N GLY A 7 -0.95 -2.94 -17.05
CA GLY A 7 -2.01 -3.67 -17.75
C GLY A 7 -3.22 -2.85 -18.25
N SER A 8 -3.30 -2.60 -19.56
CA SER A 8 -4.48 -1.99 -20.17
C SER A 8 -5.71 -2.91 -20.12
N GLN A 9 -6.77 -2.39 -19.50
CA GLN A 9 -8.19 -2.80 -19.59
C GLN A 9 -8.55 -4.22 -19.09
N ARG A 10 -9.28 -4.27 -17.96
CA ARG A 10 -10.39 -5.20 -17.62
C ARG A 10 -10.99 -4.82 -16.24
N GLN A 11 -12.10 -5.46 -15.87
CA GLN A 11 -13.08 -5.06 -14.85
C GLN A 11 -12.48 -4.39 -13.58
N PRO A 12 -13.11 -3.31 -13.08
CA PRO A 12 -12.61 -2.58 -11.91
C PRO A 12 -12.47 -3.49 -10.69
N GLY A 13 -11.28 -3.48 -10.08
CA GLY A 13 -10.98 -4.16 -8.82
C GLY A 13 -10.51 -5.62 -8.92
N GLN A 14 -10.40 -6.19 -10.12
CA GLN A 14 -9.81 -7.53 -10.27
C GLN A 14 -8.28 -7.45 -10.44
N PRO A 15 -7.52 -8.39 -9.85
CA PRO A 15 -6.09 -8.51 -10.10
C PRO A 15 -5.80 -8.70 -11.60
N HIS A 16 -4.66 -8.19 -12.06
CA HIS A 16 -4.24 -8.40 -13.44
C HIS A 16 -4.01 -9.90 -13.70
N GLN A 17 -4.65 -10.41 -14.74
CA GLN A 17 -4.54 -11.81 -15.18
C GLN A 17 -4.41 -11.83 -16.70
N CYS A 18 -3.40 -12.52 -17.20
CA CYS A 18 -3.17 -12.69 -18.63
C CYS A 18 -2.48 -14.03 -18.91
N GLN A 19 -2.56 -14.49 -20.16
CA GLN A 19 -1.97 -15.76 -20.60
C GLN A 19 -0.48 -15.65 -20.95
N ASN A 20 0.14 -14.48 -20.81
CA ASN A 20 1.56 -14.29 -21.12
C ASN A 20 2.43 -14.78 -19.95
N PRO A 21 3.21 -15.87 -20.10
CA PRO A 21 4.07 -16.41 -19.04
C PRO A 21 5.20 -15.45 -18.63
N GLN A 22 5.52 -14.47 -19.47
CA GLN A 22 6.56 -13.45 -19.26
C GLN A 22 5.97 -12.12 -18.76
N CYS A 23 4.69 -12.07 -18.38
CA CYS A 23 4.10 -10.86 -17.82
C CYS A 23 4.71 -10.55 -16.45
N VAL A 24 5.47 -9.45 -16.36
CA VAL A 24 6.15 -9.03 -15.13
C VAL A 24 5.19 -8.84 -13.95
N THR A 25 4.00 -8.28 -14.19
CA THR A 25 2.98 -8.08 -13.14
C THR A 25 2.49 -9.42 -12.59
N CYS A 26 2.17 -10.38 -13.47
CA CYS A 26 1.74 -11.72 -13.08
C CYS A 26 2.84 -12.49 -12.35
N ARG A 27 4.11 -12.32 -12.74
CA ARG A 27 5.23 -12.96 -12.04
C ARG A 27 5.46 -12.33 -10.67
N LEU A 28 5.48 -11.00 -10.60
CA LEU A 28 5.74 -10.28 -9.36
C LEU A 28 4.68 -10.59 -8.30
N PHE A 29 3.39 -10.44 -8.65
CA PHE A 29 2.27 -10.56 -7.70
C PHE A 29 1.57 -11.93 -7.68
N GLY A 30 1.84 -12.79 -8.67
CA GLY A 30 1.18 -14.10 -8.82
C GLY A 30 -0.11 -14.05 -9.64
N VAL A 31 -0.59 -15.25 -10.01
CA VAL A 31 -1.85 -15.46 -10.73
C VAL A 31 -2.74 -16.44 -9.96
N GLY A 32 -4.06 -16.34 -10.14
CA GLY A 32 -5.02 -17.26 -9.54
C GLY A 32 -4.93 -18.67 -10.12
N ALA A 33 -5.26 -19.68 -9.31
CA ALA A 33 -5.15 -21.10 -9.68
C ALA A 33 -6.05 -21.54 -10.86
N SER A 34 -7.10 -20.77 -11.19
CA SER A 34 -7.96 -21.05 -12.34
C SER A 34 -7.26 -20.84 -13.68
N GLU A 35 -6.14 -20.12 -13.68
CA GLU A 35 -5.39 -19.78 -14.87
C GLU A 35 -4.29 -20.82 -15.11
N ARG A 36 -4.36 -21.56 -16.22
CA ARG A 36 -3.31 -22.50 -16.66
C ARG A 36 -2.11 -21.75 -17.25
N VAL A 37 -1.56 -20.79 -16.51
CA VAL A 37 -0.46 -19.95 -16.98
C VAL A 37 0.81 -20.39 -16.28
N GLU A 38 1.79 -20.84 -17.07
CA GLU A 38 3.12 -21.29 -16.61
C GLU A 38 4.02 -20.11 -16.20
N SER A 39 3.47 -19.14 -15.46
CA SER A 39 4.24 -18.01 -14.94
C SER A 39 5.13 -18.39 -13.76
N GLY A 40 4.87 -19.53 -13.10
CA GLY A 40 5.56 -19.97 -11.89
C GLY A 40 5.04 -19.28 -10.62
N PRO A 41 5.68 -19.51 -9.46
CA PRO A 41 5.26 -18.92 -8.18
C PRO A 41 5.47 -17.41 -8.14
N CYS A 42 4.81 -16.69 -7.22
CA CYS A 42 5.03 -15.26 -7.06
C CYS A 42 6.48 -14.94 -6.65
N ARG A 43 7.01 -13.81 -7.15
CA ARG A 43 8.37 -13.35 -6.84
C ARG A 43 8.39 -12.46 -5.61
N LEU A 44 7.32 -11.70 -5.36
CA LEU A 44 7.22 -10.81 -4.21
C LEU A 44 6.54 -11.51 -3.02
N VAL A 45 7.17 -11.39 -1.85
CA VAL A 45 6.56 -11.65 -0.54
C VAL A 45 6.48 -10.32 0.19
N VAL A 46 5.29 -9.95 0.65
CA VAL A 46 5.05 -8.79 1.49
C VAL A 46 4.72 -9.30 2.90
N ARG A 47 5.50 -8.93 3.91
CA ARG A 47 5.22 -9.32 5.29
C ARG A 47 4.35 -8.28 5.99
N ASP A 48 3.70 -8.73 7.06
CA ASP A 48 2.98 -7.85 7.97
C ASP A 48 3.94 -6.81 8.54
N CYS A 49 3.52 -5.54 8.48
CA CYS A 49 4.31 -4.43 8.97
C CYS A 49 3.90 -4.11 10.40
N ILE A 50 4.80 -4.32 11.36
CA ILE A 50 4.58 -3.98 12.78
C ILE A 50 4.93 -2.52 13.05
N ILE A 51 4.42 -1.94 14.13
CA ILE A 51 4.76 -0.57 14.53
C ILE A 51 6.25 -0.49 14.85
N ALA A 52 6.93 0.49 14.25
CA ALA A 52 8.32 0.79 14.56
C ALA A 52 8.35 1.72 15.78
N GLU A 53 8.33 1.14 16.97
CA GLU A 53 8.30 1.92 18.23
C GLU A 53 9.52 2.82 18.40
N GLU A 54 10.70 2.37 17.97
CA GLU A 54 11.94 3.15 18.09
C GLU A 54 12.06 4.28 17.05
N ASP A 55 11.12 4.39 16.10
CA ASP A 55 11.16 5.46 15.12
C ASP A 55 10.85 6.82 15.77
N PRO A 56 11.65 7.88 15.53
CA PRO A 56 11.45 9.18 16.14
C PRO A 56 10.08 9.83 15.85
N ALA A 57 9.45 9.52 14.71
CA ALA A 57 8.11 10.00 14.40
C ALA A 57 7.05 9.27 15.25
N THR A 58 7.20 7.96 15.44
CA THR A 58 6.33 7.16 16.31
C THR A 58 6.43 7.62 17.77
N GLU A 59 7.63 7.84 18.29
CA GLU A 59 7.82 8.32 19.67
C GLU A 59 7.18 9.70 19.90
N ARG A 60 7.27 10.62 18.93
CA ARG A 60 6.56 11.92 19.02
C ARG A 60 5.05 11.75 19.11
N VAL A 61 4.48 10.82 18.34
CA VAL A 61 3.04 10.53 18.40
C VAL A 61 2.67 9.94 19.76
N LYS A 62 3.49 9.04 20.31
CA LYS A 62 3.30 8.43 21.63
C LYS A 62 3.36 9.43 22.78
N GLU A 63 4.27 10.40 22.72
CA GLU A 63 4.34 11.51 23.66
C GLU A 63 3.07 12.37 23.60
N GLN A 64 2.61 12.70 22.38
CA GLN A 64 1.38 13.46 22.17
C GLN A 64 0.13 12.71 22.63
N SER A 65 0.11 11.39 22.48
CA SER A 65 -0.99 10.53 22.94
C SER A 65 -0.94 10.26 24.44
N GLN A 66 0.06 10.77 25.18
CA GLN A 66 0.25 10.53 26.61
C GLN A 66 0.29 9.04 26.97
N GLY A 67 0.84 8.21 26.08
CA GLY A 67 0.90 6.76 26.27
C GLY A 67 -0.41 6.01 25.99
N LEU A 68 -1.42 6.68 25.43
CA LEU A 68 -2.62 6.03 24.89
C LEU A 68 -2.28 5.19 23.66
N PRO A 69 -3.12 4.19 23.30
CA PRO A 69 -2.93 3.36 22.12
C PRO A 69 -2.66 4.21 20.86
N PHE A 70 -1.93 3.66 19.89
CA PHE A 70 -1.70 4.28 18.57
C PHE A 70 -2.98 4.27 17.71
N THR A 71 -4.10 4.69 18.30
CA THR A 71 -5.41 4.78 17.66
C THR A 71 -6.09 6.08 18.08
N GLU A 72 -6.79 6.69 17.12
CA GLU A 72 -7.61 7.87 17.33
C GLU A 72 -8.99 7.68 16.71
N GLU A 73 -10.02 8.26 17.34
CA GLU A 73 -11.37 8.27 16.81
C GLU A 73 -11.60 9.52 15.95
N LYS A 74 -11.79 9.32 14.64
CA LYS A 74 -12.18 10.41 13.75
C LYS A 74 -13.69 10.43 13.56
N THR A 75 -14.32 11.53 13.95
CA THR A 75 -15.76 11.75 13.72
C THR A 75 -16.00 12.44 12.38
N GLU A 76 -16.93 11.90 11.58
CA GLU A 76 -17.37 12.48 10.30
C GLU A 76 -18.89 12.48 10.21
N THR A 77 -19.47 13.43 9.47
CA THR A 77 -20.92 13.47 9.21
C THR A 77 -21.18 13.89 7.77
N ALA A 78 -22.32 13.50 7.20
CA ALA A 78 -22.79 14.09 5.96
C ALA A 78 -23.59 15.36 6.26
N ILE A 79 -23.48 16.37 5.39
CA ILE A 79 -24.23 17.63 5.47
C ILE A 79 -25.22 17.65 4.31
N ASP A 80 -26.48 17.92 4.61
CA ASP A 80 -27.52 18.13 3.61
C ASP A 80 -27.26 19.48 2.90
N ARG A 81 -27.14 19.45 1.57
CA ARG A 81 -26.77 20.64 0.79
C ARG A 81 -27.87 21.70 0.67
N ILE A 82 -29.12 21.35 0.97
CA ILE A 82 -30.27 22.26 0.88
C ILE A 82 -30.47 22.97 2.22
N THR A 83 -30.47 22.20 3.31
CA THR A 83 -30.76 22.72 4.66
C THR A 83 -29.50 23.18 5.41
N GLY A 84 -28.31 22.75 4.98
CA GLY A 84 -27.05 22.98 5.69
C GLY A 84 -26.93 22.19 7.01
N ALA A 85 -27.93 21.39 7.36
CA ALA A 85 -27.94 20.60 8.58
C ALA A 85 -27.17 19.29 8.41
N ALA A 86 -26.71 18.72 9.51
CA ALA A 86 -26.20 17.35 9.51
C ALA A 86 -27.32 16.40 9.06
N LYS A 87 -27.03 15.55 8.07
CA LYS A 87 -27.98 14.54 7.62
C LYS A 87 -28.22 13.56 8.76
N GLY A 88 -29.48 13.39 9.15
CA GLY A 88 -29.86 12.51 10.25
C GLY A 88 -29.25 11.10 10.10
N THR A 89 -28.77 10.55 11.22
CA THR A 89 -28.08 9.25 11.34
C THR A 89 -26.73 9.10 10.61
N THR A 90 -26.15 10.17 10.06
CA THR A 90 -24.87 10.06 9.32
C THR A 90 -23.61 10.34 10.14
N LEU A 91 -23.75 10.69 11.43
CA LEU A 91 -22.62 10.84 12.33
C LEU A 91 -21.95 9.48 12.52
N ARG A 92 -20.70 9.37 12.06
CA ARG A 92 -19.88 8.16 12.16
C ARG A 92 -18.60 8.46 12.91
N LYS A 93 -18.17 7.50 13.71
CA LYS A 93 -16.89 7.48 14.40
C LYS A 93 -16.08 6.34 13.81
N THR A 94 -14.90 6.65 13.30
CA THR A 94 -14.00 5.67 12.69
C THR A 94 -12.69 5.70 13.45
N GLU A 95 -12.30 4.56 14.01
CA GLU A 95 -10.96 4.39 14.57
C GLU A 95 -9.92 4.33 13.44
N ARG A 96 -8.79 4.98 13.64
CA ARG A 96 -7.65 4.97 12.71
C ARG A 96 -6.34 5.12 13.45
N VAL A 97 -5.25 4.75 12.80
CA VAL A 97 -3.90 5.05 13.29
C VAL A 97 -3.64 6.57 13.13
N PRO A 98 -3.14 7.27 14.17
CA PRO A 98 -2.74 8.66 14.07
C PRO A 98 -1.67 8.88 13.00
N ALA A 99 -1.68 10.04 12.36
CA ALA A 99 -0.67 10.37 11.37
C ALA A 99 0.72 10.49 12.03
N GLY A 100 1.74 9.92 11.40
CA GLY A 100 3.12 9.96 11.89
C GLY A 100 3.62 8.68 12.54
N VAL A 101 2.74 7.70 12.81
CA VAL A 101 3.16 6.36 13.24
C VAL A 101 3.88 5.67 12.08
N ALA A 102 5.11 5.20 12.33
CA ALA A 102 5.91 4.44 11.39
C ALA A 102 5.70 2.93 11.56
N PHE A 103 5.85 2.19 10.46
CA PHE A 103 5.73 0.73 10.43
C PHE A 103 6.97 0.12 9.76
N ALA A 104 7.46 -0.98 10.31
CA ALA A 104 8.60 -1.72 9.77
C ALA A 104 8.16 -2.54 8.55
N LEU A 105 8.56 -2.10 7.35
CA LEU A 105 8.29 -2.77 6.09
C LEU A 105 9.33 -3.85 5.80
N ASP A 106 8.88 -5.08 5.49
CA ASP A 106 9.72 -6.17 4.99
C ASP A 106 9.13 -6.73 3.68
N LEU A 107 9.93 -6.60 2.63
CA LEU A 107 9.66 -7.14 1.30
C LEU A 107 10.77 -8.11 0.92
N SER A 108 10.42 -9.31 0.48
CA SER A 108 11.38 -10.26 -0.08
C SER A 108 11.09 -10.49 -1.56
N LEU A 109 12.07 -10.25 -2.42
CA LEU A 109 11.99 -10.53 -3.86
C LEU A 109 12.78 -11.80 -4.17
N ARG A 110 12.13 -12.80 -4.75
CA ARG A 110 12.79 -14.03 -5.23
C ARG A 110 13.14 -13.84 -6.69
N VAL A 111 14.41 -14.03 -7.04
CA VAL A 111 14.89 -13.96 -8.42
C VAL A 111 15.18 -15.39 -8.89
N MET A 112 14.63 -15.77 -10.04
CA MET A 112 14.86 -17.07 -10.67
C MET A 112 15.67 -16.90 -11.95
N ASP A 113 16.31 -17.97 -12.43
CA ASP A 113 17.13 -17.97 -13.66
C ASP A 113 16.39 -17.48 -14.92
N THR A 114 15.06 -17.50 -14.90
CA THR A 114 14.19 -17.09 -16.01
C THR A 114 13.67 -15.66 -15.88
N ASP A 115 14.08 -14.95 -14.84
CA ASP A 115 13.59 -13.61 -14.52
C ASP A 115 14.63 -12.53 -14.88
N ASP A 116 14.11 -11.38 -15.32
CA ASP A 116 14.88 -10.14 -15.41
C ASP A 116 14.74 -9.40 -14.07
N GLU A 117 15.77 -9.51 -13.23
CA GLU A 117 15.81 -8.91 -11.89
C GLU A 117 15.60 -7.38 -11.94
N ALA A 118 16.22 -6.70 -12.90
CA ALA A 118 16.12 -5.25 -13.02
C ALA A 118 14.69 -4.85 -13.36
N GLN A 119 14.02 -5.59 -14.24
CA GLN A 119 12.63 -5.36 -14.59
C GLN A 119 11.68 -5.60 -13.41
N LEU A 120 11.89 -6.68 -12.64
CA LEU A 120 11.09 -6.96 -11.44
C LEU A 120 11.24 -5.86 -10.40
N LEU A 121 12.47 -5.45 -10.12
CA LEU A 121 12.78 -4.44 -9.13
C LEU A 121 12.21 -3.07 -9.53
N GLU A 122 12.33 -2.67 -10.79
CA GLU A 122 11.77 -1.40 -11.26
C GLU A 122 10.24 -1.40 -11.22
N THR A 123 9.61 -2.53 -11.56
CA THR A 123 8.16 -2.69 -11.45
C THR A 123 7.68 -2.56 -10.00
N LEU A 124 8.43 -3.12 -9.06
CA LEU A 124 8.15 -2.98 -7.62
C LEU A 124 8.30 -1.53 -7.16
N LYS A 125 9.37 -0.83 -7.57
CA LYS A 125 9.56 0.60 -7.27
C LYS A 125 8.41 1.43 -7.81
N ASP A 126 7.99 1.20 -9.04
CA ASP A 126 6.84 1.91 -9.62
C ASP A 126 5.56 1.66 -8.85
N ALA A 127 5.30 0.42 -8.41
CA ALA A 127 4.15 0.12 -7.57
C ALA A 127 4.20 0.88 -6.23
N MET A 128 5.37 0.94 -5.59
CA MET A 128 5.58 1.69 -4.35
C MET A 128 5.36 3.20 -4.57
N ARG A 129 5.97 3.80 -5.61
CA ARG A 129 5.78 5.21 -5.97
C ARG A 129 4.34 5.55 -6.30
N LEU A 130 3.59 4.61 -6.90
CA LEU A 130 2.16 4.79 -7.16
C LEU A 130 1.36 4.74 -5.86
N LEU A 131 1.67 3.81 -4.96
CA LEU A 131 1.00 3.72 -3.66
C LEU A 131 1.21 5.00 -2.82
N GLU A 132 2.38 5.62 -2.87
CA GLU A 132 2.60 6.94 -2.24
C GLU A 132 1.74 8.04 -2.86
N LYS A 133 1.40 7.96 -4.15
CA LYS A 133 0.52 8.93 -4.82
C LYS A 133 -0.96 8.63 -4.58
N ASP A 134 -1.27 7.46 -4.07
CA ASP A 134 -2.62 6.99 -3.74
C ASP A 134 -2.77 6.85 -2.21
N ALA A 135 -3.72 6.03 -1.77
CA ALA A 135 -3.97 5.71 -0.37
C ALA A 135 -3.91 4.20 -0.12
N LEU A 136 -3.39 3.82 1.04
CA LEU A 136 -3.44 2.47 1.58
C LEU A 136 -4.71 2.29 2.42
N GLY A 137 -5.49 1.25 2.12
CA GLY A 137 -6.70 0.90 2.87
C GLY A 137 -7.94 1.71 2.48
N GLY A 138 -8.86 1.89 3.43
CA GLY A 138 -10.17 2.46 3.17
C GLY A 138 -10.21 4.00 3.23
N SER A 139 -11.20 4.60 2.56
CA SER A 139 -11.52 6.04 2.70
C SER A 139 -10.45 7.02 2.19
N GLY A 140 -9.57 6.61 1.28
CA GLY A 140 -8.51 7.47 0.72
C GLY A 140 -9.01 8.82 0.17
N SER A 141 -10.15 8.82 -0.52
CA SER A 141 -10.80 10.04 -1.03
C SER A 141 -11.25 11.03 0.06
N ARG A 142 -11.27 10.60 1.33
CA ARG A 142 -11.56 11.42 2.52
C ARG A 142 -10.30 11.74 3.34
N GLY A 143 -9.12 11.52 2.77
CA GLY A 143 -7.82 11.84 3.36
C GLY A 143 -7.26 10.78 4.32
N TYR A 144 -7.65 9.52 4.16
CA TYR A 144 -7.07 8.39 4.91
C TYR A 144 -5.95 7.73 4.11
N GLY A 145 -5.09 6.97 4.78
CA GLY A 145 -4.20 6.03 4.10
C GLY A 145 -3.04 6.65 3.33
N LYS A 146 -2.77 7.95 3.49
CA LYS A 146 -1.58 8.56 2.90
C LYS A 146 -0.35 7.97 3.57
N ILE A 147 0.51 7.33 2.79
CA ILE A 147 1.78 6.79 3.25
C ILE A 147 2.96 7.46 2.54
N ARG A 148 4.14 7.22 3.07
CA ARG A 148 5.44 7.48 2.45
C ARG A 148 6.39 6.35 2.85
N PHE A 149 7.29 5.97 1.95
CA PHE A 149 8.37 5.04 2.26
C PHE A 149 9.61 5.83 2.65
N GLU A 150 10.20 5.51 3.80
CA GLU A 150 11.40 6.19 4.30
C GLU A 150 12.46 5.16 4.67
N GLN A 151 13.72 5.58 4.62
CA GLN A 151 14.87 4.79 5.10
C GLN A 151 14.94 3.37 4.48
N LEU A 152 14.54 3.23 3.22
CA LEU A 152 14.55 1.94 2.54
C LEU A 152 15.99 1.43 2.38
N THR A 153 16.17 0.14 2.58
CA THR A 153 17.41 -0.57 2.27
C THR A 153 17.11 -1.82 1.44
N LEU A 154 18.06 -2.19 0.59
CA LEU A 154 18.07 -3.42 -0.17
C LEU A 154 19.37 -4.15 0.17
N ASP A 155 19.26 -5.31 0.81
CA ASP A 155 20.40 -6.12 1.27
C ASP A 155 21.44 -5.30 2.08
N GLY A 156 20.94 -4.40 2.93
CA GLY A 156 21.76 -3.53 3.80
C GLY A 156 22.33 -2.29 3.12
N GLN A 157 22.07 -2.09 1.83
CA GLN A 157 22.48 -0.88 1.10
C GLN A 157 21.32 0.11 1.01
N ALA A 158 21.63 1.41 1.07
CA ALA A 158 20.62 2.46 0.92
C ALA A 158 19.87 2.31 -0.40
N PHE A 159 18.55 2.29 -0.34
CA PHE A 159 17.67 2.09 -1.48
C PHE A 159 16.80 3.32 -1.69
N THR A 160 16.64 3.73 -2.95
CA THR A 160 15.85 4.91 -3.31
C THR A 160 14.73 4.51 -4.26
N LEU A 161 13.54 5.03 -3.95
CA LEU A 161 12.40 5.02 -4.86
C LEU A 161 12.58 6.09 -5.92
#